data_AF-A0A0S3TB93-F1
#
_entry.id   AF-A0A0S3TB93-F1
#
_cell.length_a   1.000
_cell.length_b   1.000
_cell.length_c   1.000
_cell.angle_alpha   90.00
_cell.angle_beta   90.00
_cell.angle_gamma   90.00
#
_symmetry.space_group_name_H-M   'P 1'
#
loop_
_entity.id
_entity.type
_entity.pdbx_description
1 polymer ?
#
loop_
_entity_poly.entity_id
_entity_poly.type
_entity_poly.pdbx_seq_one_letter_code
_entity_poly.pdbx_strand_id
1 'polypeptide(L)'
;ERYTSQRWRPTDDQIKMMLNIYNYGVTHPSRAQVVEIASRLRAFGEASEYNVHCRFNNHGNRVKRWQAELDPTGTIFSQLPLYMYGKNLDYFYLCFEFYSSFSII
;
A
#
# COMPACT_ATOMS: atom_id res chain seq x y z
N GLU A 1 14.35 21.89 14.56
CA GLU A 1 13.81 20.68 15.22
C GLU A 1 13.62 19.57 14.21
N ARG A 2 13.73 18.28 14.60
CA ARG A 2 13.16 17.21 13.79
C ARG A 2 11.65 17.38 13.88
N TYR A 3 10.98 17.74 12.77
CA TYR A 3 9.53 17.71 12.68
C TYR A 3 9.07 16.31 13.12
N THR A 4 8.57 16.18 14.34
CA THR A 4 7.81 15.00 14.75
C THR A 4 6.45 15.13 14.06
N SER A 5 6.44 15.02 12.72
CA SER A 5 5.18 14.99 11.98
C SER A 5 4.41 13.81 12.53
N GLN A 6 3.22 14.05 13.06
CA GLN A 6 2.35 12.99 13.55
C GLN A 6 2.26 11.91 12.47
N ARG A 7 2.63 10.69 12.85
CA ARG A 7 2.67 9.56 11.92
C ARG A 7 1.29 9.41 11.29
N TRP A 8 1.22 9.49 9.96
CA TRP A 8 -0.06 9.37 9.28
C TRP A 8 -0.70 8.00 9.52
N ARG A 9 -1.90 8.02 10.09
CA ARG A 9 -2.77 6.87 10.32
C ARG A 9 -3.99 7.03 9.40
N PRO A 10 -4.06 6.28 8.29
CA PRO A 10 -5.20 6.37 7.40
C PRO A 10 -6.47 5.86 8.09
N THR A 11 -7.61 6.44 7.75
CA THR A 11 -8.91 5.96 8.21
C THR A 11 -9.31 4.67 7.48
N ASP A 12 -10.29 3.94 8.01
CA ASP A 12 -10.78 2.70 7.38
C ASP A 12 -11.25 2.93 5.94
N ASP A 13 -11.90 4.06 5.66
CA ASP A 13 -12.37 4.37 4.31
C ASP A 13 -11.22 4.73 3.36
N GLN A 14 -10.18 5.40 3.87
CA GLN A 14 -8.94 5.60 3.11
C GLN A 14 -8.26 4.26 2.79
N ILE A 15 -8.22 3.32 3.75
CA ILE A 15 -7.69 1.97 3.55
C ILE A 15 -8.50 1.22 2.49
N LYS A 16 -9.84 1.19 2.60
CA LYS A 16 -10.73 0.56 1.62
C LYS A 16 -10.52 1.11 0.21
N MET A 17 -10.36 2.44 0.06
CA MET A 17 -10.08 3.05 -1.24
C MET A 17 -8.74 2.59 -1.82
N MET A 18 -7.66 2.62 -1.02
CA MET A 18 -6.35 2.14 -1.46
C MET A 18 -6.38 0.65 -1.85
N LEU A 19 -7.09 -0.18 -1.08
CA LEU A 19 -7.29 -1.59 -1.38
C LEU A 19 -7.95 -1.83 -2.73
N ASN A 20 -9.02 -1.07 -3.02
CA ASN A 20 -9.68 -1.16 -4.33
C ASN A 20 -8.70 -0.85 -5.46
N ILE A 21 -7.83 0.16 -5.29
CA ILE A 21 -6.82 0.53 -6.29
C ILE A 21 -5.79 -0.61 -6.46
N TYR A 22 -5.33 -1.22 -5.36
CA TYR A 22 -4.42 -2.37 -5.45
C TYR A 22 -5.05 -3.55 -6.18
N ASN A 23 -6.34 -3.84 -5.95
CA ASN A 23 -7.07 -4.91 -6.64
C ASN A 23 -7.16 -4.71 -8.16
N TYR A 24 -7.09 -3.46 -8.65
CA TYR A 24 -6.96 -3.16 -10.08
C TYR A 24 -5.53 -3.29 -10.62
N GLY A 25 -4.59 -3.78 -9.81
CA GLY A 25 -3.18 -4.01 -10.19
C GLY A 25 -2.29 -2.78 -10.12
N VAL A 26 -2.79 -1.65 -9.61
CA VAL A 26 -1.99 -0.42 -9.52
C VAL A 26 -1.05 -0.50 -8.31
N THR A 27 0.23 -0.76 -8.58
CA THR A 27 1.27 -0.86 -7.54
C THR A 27 2.26 0.32 -7.58
N HIS A 28 2.42 0.96 -8.75
CA HIS A 28 3.35 2.08 -8.97
C HIS A 28 2.63 3.21 -9.72
N PRO A 29 1.79 4.00 -9.01
CA PRO A 29 1.06 5.10 -9.63
C PRO A 29 2.03 6.18 -10.13
N SER A 30 1.72 6.76 -11.29
CA SER A 30 2.41 7.95 -11.80
C SER A 30 2.23 9.14 -10.86
N ARG A 31 3.07 10.17 -10.99
CA ARG A 31 2.95 11.40 -10.19
C ARG A 31 1.54 12.02 -10.28
N ALA A 32 0.94 12.06 -11.46
CA ALA A 32 -0.41 12.57 -11.65
C ALA A 32 -1.45 11.73 -10.89
N GLN A 33 -1.31 10.40 -10.92
CA GLN A 33 -2.18 9.49 -10.16
C GLN A 33 -1.98 9.65 -8.65
N VAL A 34 -0.77 9.89 -8.16
CA VAL A 34 -0.53 10.16 -6.73
C VAL A 34 -1.28 11.42 -6.27
N VAL A 35 -1.21 12.50 -7.05
CA VAL A 35 -1.95 13.75 -6.78
C VAL A 35 -3.46 13.47 -6.73
N GLU A 36 -3.97 12.74 -7.72
CA GLU A 36 -5.39 12.41 -7.82
C GLU A 36 -5.86 11.54 -6.64
N ILE A 37 -5.11 10.48 -6.32
CA ILE A 37 -5.42 9.57 -5.20
C ILE A 37 -5.39 10.34 -3.89
N ALA A 38 -4.38 11.19 -3.66
CA ALA A 38 -4.31 12.03 -2.47
C ALA A 38 -5.52 12.97 -2.37
N SER A 39 -5.96 13.54 -3.50
CA SER A 39 -7.17 14.38 -3.54
C SER A 39 -8.43 13.62 -3.18
N ARG A 40 -8.59 12.37 -3.64
CA ARG A 40 -9.75 11.53 -3.33
C ARG A 40 -9.74 11.07 -1.87
N LEU A 41 -8.58 10.70 -1.32
CA LEU A 41 -8.43 10.29 0.07
C LEU A 41 -8.72 11.41 1.06
N ARG A 42 -8.50 12.68 0.67
CA ARG A 42 -8.82 13.86 1.48
C ARG A 42 -10.31 13.99 1.82
N ALA A 43 -11.20 13.34 1.09
CA ALA A 43 -12.62 13.26 1.44
C ALA A 43 -12.89 12.44 2.71
N PHE A 44 -11.95 11.60 3.14
CA PHE A 44 -12.09 10.64 4.24
C PHE A 44 -11.12 10.90 5.42
N GLY A 45 -10.38 12.02 5.39
CA GLY A 45 -9.39 12.40 6.40
C GLY A 45 -8.15 13.04 5.78
N GLU A 46 -7.22 13.55 6.59
CA GLU A 46 -5.99 14.14 6.06
C GLU A 46 -5.16 13.11 5.28
N ALA A 47 -4.66 13.51 4.10
CA ALA A 47 -3.78 12.73 3.26
C ALA A 47 -2.92 13.66 2.39
N SER A 48 -1.60 13.49 2.44
CA SER A 48 -0.66 14.18 1.57
C SER A 48 -0.23 13.30 0.39
N GLU A 49 0.30 13.91 -0.66
CA GLU A 49 0.91 13.17 -1.78
C GLU A 49 2.06 12.26 -1.31
N TYR A 50 2.86 12.72 -0.34
CA TYR A 50 3.94 11.94 0.25
C TYR A 50 3.41 10.67 0.92
N ASN A 51 2.33 10.78 1.68
CA ASN A 51 1.68 9.66 2.35
C ASN A 51 1.23 8.59 1.35
N VAL A 52 0.62 9.03 0.24
CA VAL A 52 0.17 8.15 -0.85
C VAL A 52 1.36 7.52 -1.57
N HIS A 53 2.32 8.32 -1.99
CA HIS A 53 3.54 7.84 -2.66
C HIS A 53 4.23 6.74 -1.83
N CYS A 54 4.47 7.00 -0.54
CA CYS A 54 5.11 6.04 0.36
C CYS A 54 4.28 4.76 0.54
N ARG A 55 2.95 4.85 0.65
CA ARG A 55 2.10 3.66 0.78
C ARG A 55 2.16 2.77 -0.45
N PHE A 56 2.03 3.35 -1.64
CA PHE A 56 2.05 2.59 -2.88
C PHE A 56 3.44 2.01 -3.16
N ASN A 57 4.52 2.78 -2.95
CA ASN A 57 5.88 2.30 -3.11
C ASN A 57 6.20 1.13 -2.14
N ASN A 58 5.77 1.25 -0.87
CA ASN A 58 5.95 0.17 0.09
C ASN A 58 5.15 -1.09 -0.28
N HIS A 59 3.93 -0.92 -0.77
CA HIS A 59 3.11 -2.04 -1.25
C HIS A 59 3.78 -2.72 -2.46
N GLY A 60 4.16 -1.95 -3.49
CA GLY A 60 4.83 -2.46 -4.69
C GLY A 60 6.14 -3.19 -4.38
N ASN A 61 6.98 -2.65 -3.49
CA ASN A 61 8.22 -3.29 -3.07
C ASN A 61 7.98 -4.61 -2.33
N ARG A 62 6.95 -4.67 -1.46
CA ARG A 62 6.55 -5.91 -0.81
C ARG A 62 6.14 -6.93 -1.86
N VAL A 63 5.20 -6.57 -2.74
CA VAL A 63 4.72 -7.41 -3.84
C VAL A 63 5.87 -7.99 -4.67
N LYS A 64 6.84 -7.14 -5.04
CA LYS A 64 8.05 -7.54 -5.77
C LYS A 64 8.92 -8.53 -4.98
N ARG A 65 9.14 -8.28 -3.68
CA ARG A 65 9.93 -9.16 -2.81
C ARG A 65 9.26 -10.53 -2.66
N TRP A 66 7.95 -10.54 -2.41
CA TRP A 66 7.16 -11.78 -2.34
C TRP A 66 7.24 -12.58 -3.64
N GLN A 67 7.16 -11.92 -4.79
CA GLN A 67 7.30 -12.60 -6.09
C GLN A 67 8.68 -13.24 -6.25
N ALA A 68 9.75 -12.54 -5.85
CA ALA A 68 11.12 -13.05 -5.94
C ALA A 68 11.39 -14.23 -4.98
N GLU A 69 10.73 -14.27 -3.83
CA GLU A 69 10.82 -15.40 -2.88
C GLU A 69 10.06 -16.64 -3.39
N LEU A 70 8.93 -16.45 -4.08
CA LEU A 70 8.08 -17.54 -4.57
C LEU A 70 8.54 -18.12 -5.92
N ASP A 71 9.04 -17.28 -6.82
CA ASP A 71 9.62 -17.69 -8.09
C ASP A 71 11.00 -17.04 -8.28
N PRO A 72 12.07 -17.67 -7.79
CA PRO A 72 13.43 -17.15 -7.94
C PRO A 72 13.96 -17.25 -9.38
N THR A 73 13.26 -17.97 -10.26
CA THR A 73 13.70 -18.26 -11.64
C THR A 73 13.10 -17.28 -12.64
N GLY A 74 12.02 -16.57 -12.26
CA GLY A 74 11.33 -15.59 -13.11
C GLY A 74 10.57 -16.21 -14.28
N THR A 75 10.35 -17.53 -14.24
CA THR A 75 9.78 -18.32 -15.34
C THR A 75 8.24 -18.40 -15.24
N ILE A 76 7.66 -18.08 -14.09
CA ILE A 76 6.21 -18.08 -13.86
C ILE A 76 5.71 -16.64 -13.94
N PHE A 77 5.35 -16.21 -15.15
CA PHE A 77 4.62 -14.95 -15.39
C PHE A 77 3.14 -15.03 -14.96
N SER A 78 2.80 -15.89 -14.01
CA SER A 78 1.43 -16.09 -13.58
C SER A 78 1.33 -16.16 -12.07
N GLN A 79 0.63 -15.16 -11.52
CA GLN A 79 0.01 -15.13 -10.20
C GLN A 79 0.85 -14.54 -9.05
N LEU A 80 0.77 -13.21 -8.93
CA LEU A 80 0.90 -12.53 -7.64
C LEU A 80 -0.17 -13.05 -6.64
N PRO A 81 0.07 -12.98 -5.32
CA PRO A 81 -0.52 -13.90 -4.33
C PRO A 81 -2.03 -13.73 -4.05
N LEU A 82 -2.68 -14.85 -3.69
CA LEU A 82 -4.10 -15.06 -3.40
C LEU A 82 -4.75 -14.22 -2.27
N TYR A 83 -4.06 -13.30 -1.59
CA TYR A 83 -4.76 -12.31 -0.74
C TYR A 83 -5.57 -11.29 -1.58
N MET A 84 -5.34 -11.28 -2.90
CA MET A 84 -6.19 -10.66 -3.92
C MET A 84 -7.48 -11.46 -4.22
N TYR A 85 -7.64 -12.68 -3.69
CA TYR A 85 -8.81 -13.56 -3.89
C TYR A 85 -9.43 -14.10 -2.58
N GLY A 86 -8.86 -13.80 -1.41
CA GLY A 86 -9.33 -14.27 -0.10
C GLY A 86 -10.06 -13.20 0.71
N LYS A 87 -11.38 -13.38 0.88
CA LYS A 87 -12.29 -12.49 1.63
C LYS A 87 -12.06 -12.50 3.16
N ASN A 88 -10.96 -11.94 3.65
CA ASN A 88 -10.87 -11.57 5.08
C ASN A 88 -9.99 -10.34 5.28
N LEU A 89 -10.62 -9.24 5.67
CA LEU A 89 -9.99 -7.96 5.98
C LEU A 89 -8.99 -8.08 7.15
N ASP A 90 -9.20 -9.04 8.05
CA ASP A 90 -8.46 -9.18 9.33
C ASP A 90 -6.97 -9.54 9.17
N TYR A 91 -6.60 -10.33 8.16
CA TYR A 91 -5.18 -10.65 7.90
C TYR A 91 -4.40 -9.46 7.33
N PHE A 92 -5.10 -8.55 6.65
CA PHE A 92 -4.48 -7.37 6.04
C PHE A 92 -4.13 -6.32 7.09
N TYR A 93 -5.00 -6.10 8.09
CA TYR A 93 -4.72 -5.22 9.23
C TYR A 93 -3.49 -5.68 10.03
N LEU A 94 -3.30 -7.00 10.23
CA LEU A 94 -2.12 -7.55 10.88
C LEU A 94 -0.81 -7.28 10.13
N CYS A 95 -0.77 -7.42 8.81
CA CYS A 95 0.41 -7.04 8.03
C CYS A 95 0.63 -5.51 7.97
N PHE A 96 -0.45 -4.72 8.05
CA PHE A 96 -0.41 -3.27 7.93
C PHE A 96 -0.02 -2.56 9.25
N GLU A 97 -0.50 -3.05 10.40
CA GLU A 97 -0.17 -2.54 11.74
C GLU A 97 1.21 -3.00 12.22
N PHE A 98 1.54 -4.29 12.04
CA PHE A 98 2.75 -4.86 12.64
C PHE A 98 4.04 -4.41 11.93
N TYR A 99 4.00 -4.18 10.62
CA TYR A 99 5.18 -3.74 9.86
C TYR A 99 5.25 -2.24 9.57
N SER A 100 4.16 -1.50 9.72
CA SER A 100 4.25 -0.04 9.77
C SER A 100 5.06 0.32 11.02
N SER A 101 4.80 -0.30 12.17
CA SER A 101 5.47 0.02 13.43
C SER A 101 7.00 -0.14 13.45
N PHE A 102 7.61 -0.89 12.52
CA PHE A 102 9.06 -1.20 12.53
C PHE A 102 9.91 -0.67 11.37
N SER A 103 9.43 0.23 10.51
CA SER A 103 10.28 0.85 9.48
C SER A 103 10.36 2.37 9.62
N ILE A 104 10.99 2.81 10.71
CA ILE A 104 11.89 3.96 10.74
C ILE A 104 13.09 3.58 11.63
N ILE A 105 14.04 2.85 11.05
CA ILE A 105 15.49 3.03 11.27
C ILE A 105 16.13 2.89 9.89
#